data_AF-A0A1I1XS87-F1
#
_entry.id   AF-A0A1I1XS87-F1
#
_cell.length_a   1.000
_cell.length_b   1.000
_cell.length_c   1.000
_cell.angle_alpha   90.00
_cell.angle_beta   90.00
_cell.angle_gamma   90.00
#
_symmetry.space_group_name_H-M   'P 1'
#
loop_
_entity.id
_entity.type
_entity.pdbx_description
1 polymer ?
#
loop_
_entity_poly.entity_id
_entity_poly.type
_entity_poly.pdbx_seq_one_letter_code
_entity_poly.pdbx_strand_id
1 'polypeptide(L)' 'MKVKKGKSIPEPVNYDFPDPASDDDDELFGCDAFTLLHKAAEYERWAERARCCGRDDLAILYEIKAEEWFEWYKGMEQG' A
#
# COMPACT_ATOMS: atom_id res chain seq x y z
N MET A 1 22.70 -41.06 9.65
CA MET A 1 22.38 -39.95 8.73
C MET A 1 22.00 -38.74 9.58
N LYS A 2 22.78 -37.65 9.54
CA LYS A 2 22.52 -36.44 10.34
C LYS A 2 21.65 -35.50 9.52
N VAL A 3 20.38 -35.34 9.90
CA VAL A 3 19.48 -34.32 9.36
C VAL A 3 20.02 -32.94 9.76
N LYS A 4 20.50 -32.17 8.78
CA LYS A 4 20.95 -30.80 9.02
C LYS A 4 19.72 -29.93 9.24
N LYS A 5 19.52 -29.57 10.51
CA LYS A 5 19.00 -28.31 11.04
C LYS A 5 18.31 -27.45 9.97
N GLY A 6 16.98 -27.38 10.05
CA GLY A 6 16.14 -26.49 9.26
C GLY A 6 16.76 -25.10 9.27
N LYS A 7 17.28 -24.71 8.11
CA LYS A 7 17.76 -23.36 7.87
C LYS A 7 16.47 -22.57 7.73
N SER A 8 16.01 -21.96 8.81
CA SER A 8 15.03 -20.88 8.75
C SER A 8 15.57 -19.92 7.70
N ILE A 9 14.92 -19.91 6.54
CA ILE A 9 15.18 -18.91 5.52
C ILE A 9 14.87 -17.61 6.26
N PRO A 10 15.82 -16.70 6.47
CA PRO A 10 15.43 -15.39 6.95
C PRO A 10 14.43 -14.90 5.92
N GLU A 11 13.18 -14.70 6.35
CA GLU A 11 12.17 -14.10 5.49
C GLU A 11 12.82 -12.88 4.85
N PRO A 12 12.75 -12.70 3.53
CA PRO A 12 13.24 -11.47 2.93
C PRO A 12 12.38 -10.37 3.55
N VAL A 13 12.96 -9.66 4.53
CA VAL A 13 12.44 -8.42 5.10
C VAL A 13 12.41 -7.39 3.98
N ASN A 14 11.38 -7.51 3.15
CA ASN A 14 10.97 -6.56 2.13
C ASN A 14 10.24 -5.40 2.83
N TYR A 15 10.91 -4.79 3.81
CA TYR A 15 10.39 -3.66 4.59
C TYR A 15 10.60 -2.31 3.87
N ASP A 16 10.65 -2.30 2.53
CA ASP A 16 10.77 -1.05 1.75
C ASP A 16 9.41 -0.55 1.24
N PHE A 17 8.42 -1.43 1.17
CA PHE A 17 7.13 -1.18 0.54
C PHE A 17 6.01 -1.64 1.50
N PRO A 18 5.13 -0.74 1.97
CA PRO A 18 3.99 -1.14 2.79
C PRO A 18 3.04 -2.00 1.96
N ASP A 19 2.50 -3.08 2.52
CA ASP A 19 1.58 -3.93 1.76
C ASP A 19 0.27 -3.18 1.48
N PRO A 20 -0.08 -2.90 0.21
CA PRO A 20 -1.29 -2.14 -0.13
C PRO A 20 -2.58 -2.92 0.18
N ALA A 21 -2.50 -4.24 0.39
CA ALA A 21 -3.65 -5.08 0.72
C ALA A 21 -3.85 -5.26 2.23
N SER A 22 -2.90 -4.80 3.05
CA SER A 22 -2.91 -4.86 4.51
C SER A 22 -3.22 -3.50 5.15
N ASP A 23 -3.46 -2.45 4.36
CA ASP A 23 -3.96 -1.18 4.89
C ASP A 23 -5.40 -1.44 5.38
N ASP A 24 -5.53 -1.37 6.70
CA ASP A 24 -6.74 -1.72 7.44
C ASP A 24 -7.81 -0.66 7.11
N ASP A 25 -8.72 -1.02 6.21
CA ASP A 25 -9.91 -0.26 5.79
C ASP A 25 -10.86 0.07 6.98
N ASP A 26 -10.58 -0.48 8.17
CA ASP A 26 -11.37 -0.35 9.40
C ASP A 26 -11.30 1.08 10.00
N GLU A 27 -10.32 1.91 9.61
CA GLU A 27 -10.23 3.33 9.99
C GLU A 27 -11.09 4.28 9.12
N LEU A 28 -11.87 3.77 8.15
CA LEU A 28 -12.71 4.63 7.31
C LEU A 28 -13.91 5.26 8.06
N PHE A 29 -14.29 4.72 9.21
CA PHE A 29 -15.35 5.25 10.05
C PHE A 29 -14.91 6.57 10.72
N GLY A 30 -15.22 7.69 10.08
CA GLY A 30 -14.88 9.04 10.56
C GLY A 30 -13.67 9.67 9.87
N CYS A 31 -13.27 9.15 8.71
CA CYS A 31 -12.17 9.67 7.91
C CYS A 31 -12.57 11.02 7.27
N ASP A 32 -11.93 12.12 7.67
CA ASP A 32 -12.14 13.42 7.01
C ASP A 32 -11.57 13.43 5.58
N ALA A 33 -12.11 14.31 4.73
CA ALA A 33 -11.66 14.50 3.35
C ALA A 33 -10.13 14.74 3.22
N PHE A 34 -9.52 15.35 4.22
CA PHE A 34 -8.07 15.53 4.30
C PHE A 34 -7.31 14.19 4.40
N THR A 35 -7.80 13.25 5.21
CA THR A 35 -7.16 11.94 5.39
C THR A 35 -7.25 11.11 4.12
N LEU A 36 -8.39 11.15 3.41
CA LEU A 36 -8.55 10.49 2.11
C LEU A 36 -7.54 11.02 1.08
N LEU A 37 -7.39 12.35 0.98
CA LEU A 37 -6.38 12.97 0.10
C LEU A 37 -4.94 12.64 0.53
N HIS A 38 -4.68 12.61 1.84
CA HIS A 38 -3.36 12.27 2.36
C HIS A 38 -2.97 10.83 2.00
N LYS A 39 -3.89 9.89 2.18
CA LYS A 39 -3.71 8.48 1.80
C LYS A 39 -3.51 8.33 0.29
N ALA A 40 -4.34 8.97 -0.53
CA ALA A 40 -4.15 8.95 -1.99
C ALA A 40 -2.74 9.41 -2.40
N ALA A 41 -2.28 10.54 -1.87
CA ALA A 41 -0.94 11.08 -2.15
C ALA A 41 0.20 10.20 -1.60
N GLU A 42 -0.02 9.52 -0.48
CA GLU A 42 0.94 8.55 0.07
C GLU A 42 1.11 7.35 -0.89
N TYR A 43 0.01 6.81 -1.40
CA TYR A 43 0.04 5.73 -2.38
C TYR A 43 0.66 6.13 -3.71
N GLU A 44 0.41 7.35 -4.21
CA GLU A 44 1.11 7.86 -5.40
C GLU A 44 2.64 7.88 -5.23
N ARG A 45 3.13 8.26 -4.04
CA ARG A 45 4.57 8.23 -3.74
C ARG A 45 5.11 6.82 -3.67
N TRP A 46 4.35 5.88 -3.12
CA TRP A 46 4.74 4.47 -3.11
C TRP A 46 4.76 3.86 -4.52
N ALA A 47 3.81 4.25 -5.38
CA ALA A 47 3.81 3.86 -6.79
C ALA A 47 5.07 4.35 -7.52
N GLU A 48 5.43 5.62 -7.35
CA GLU A 48 6.63 6.20 -7.97
C GLU A 48 7.91 5.50 -7.47
N ARG A 49 8.01 5.26 -6.17
CA ARG A 49 9.13 4.52 -5.58
C ARG A 49 9.19 3.09 -6.10
N ALA A 50 8.06 2.40 -6.20
CA ALA A 50 7.98 1.04 -6.71
C ALA A 50 8.47 0.95 -8.15
N ARG A 51 8.08 1.90 -9.01
CA ARG A 51 8.62 2.04 -10.38
C ARG A 51 10.12 2.26 -10.40
N CYS A 52 10.63 3.18 -9.57
CA CYS A 52 12.07 3.44 -9.45
C CYS A 52 12.86 2.20 -9.03
N CYS A 53 12.25 1.31 -8.25
CA CYS A 53 12.85 0.05 -7.80
C CYS A 53 12.64 -1.12 -8.78
N GLY A 54 11.99 -0.91 -9.93
CA GLY A 54 11.68 -1.96 -10.90
C GLY A 54 10.61 -2.95 -10.40
N ARG A 55 9.74 -2.51 -9.50
CA ARG A 55 8.59 -3.26 -8.97
C ARG A 55 7.30 -2.73 -9.58
N ASP A 56 7.16 -2.92 -10.88
CA ASP A 56 5.99 -2.46 -11.64
C ASP A 56 4.70 -3.11 -11.14
N ASP A 57 4.75 -4.35 -10.63
CA ASP A 57 3.63 -5.04 -10.01
C ASP A 57 3.09 -4.28 -8.78
N LEU A 58 3.96 -3.87 -7.86
CA LEU A 58 3.58 -3.06 -6.71
C LEU A 58 3.16 -1.65 -7.11
N ALA A 59 3.83 -1.06 -8.10
CA ALA A 59 3.48 0.28 -8.58
C ALA A 59 2.03 0.35 -9.05
N ILE A 60 1.59 -0.63 -9.85
CA ILE A 60 0.21 -0.72 -10.32
C ILE A 60 -0.76 -0.86 -9.14
N LEU A 61 -0.44 -1.69 -8.15
CA LEU A 61 -1.30 -1.86 -6.97
C LEU A 61 -1.44 -0.56 -6.17
N TYR A 62 -0.36 0.19 -6.02
CA TYR A 62 -0.39 1.49 -5.35
C TYR A 62 -1.16 2.55 -6.14
N GLU A 63 -1.06 2.56 -7.48
CA GLU A 63 -1.87 3.48 -8.30
C GLU A 63 -3.36 3.19 -8.20
N ILE A 64 -3.74 1.90 -8.22
CA ILE A 64 -5.13 1.49 -8.02
C ILE A 64 -5.62 1.96 -6.65
N LYS A 65 -4.83 1.73 -5.59
CA LYS A 65 -5.20 2.19 -4.25
C LYS A 65 -5.33 3.71 -4.16
N ALA A 66 -4.38 4.46 -4.72
CA ALA A 66 -4.45 5.92 -4.76
C ALA A 66 -5.74 6.42 -5.41
N GLU A 67 -6.15 5.77 -6.51
CA GLU A 67 -7.41 6.08 -7.19
C GLU A 67 -8.63 5.76 -6.32
N GLU A 68 -8.68 4.59 -5.67
CA GLU A 68 -9.77 4.23 -4.75
C GLU A 68 -9.97 5.28 -3.64
N TRP A 69 -8.89 5.71 -2.99
CA TRP A 69 -8.93 6.74 -1.95
C TRP A 69 -9.40 8.11 -2.49
N PHE A 70 -8.99 8.46 -3.71
CA PHE A 70 -9.39 9.71 -4.35
C PHE A 70 -10.85 9.69 -4.81
N GLU A 71 -11.37 8.54 -5.26
CA GLU A 71 -12.78 8.36 -5.58
C GLU A 71 -13.65 8.50 -4.34
N TRP A 72 -13.23 7.98 -3.19
CA TRP A 72 -13.93 8.17 -1.92
C TRP A 72 -13.94 9.64 -1.49
N TYR A 73 -12.83 10.35 -1.64
CA TYR A 73 -12.77 11.79 -1.42
C TYR A 73 -13.79 12.54 -2.30
N LYS A 74 -13.84 12.24 -3.61
CA LYS A 74 -14.84 12.83 -4.51
C LYS A 74 -16.28 12.49 -4.14
N GLY A 75 -16.50 11.30 -3.59
CA GLY A 75 -17.80 10.87 -3.07
C GLY A 75 -18.26 11.71 -1.88
N MET A 76 -17.32 12.15 -1.02
CA MET A 76 -17.62 13.04 0.11
C MET A 76 -17.96 14.47 -0.32
N GLU A 77 -17.32 15.04 -1.35
CA GLU A 77 -17.60 16.42 -1.79
C GLU A 77 -18.95 16.59 -2.50
N GLN A 78 -19.58 15.50 -2.96
CA GLN A 78 -20.88 15.52 -3.66
C GLN A 78 -22.06 15.09 -2.77
N GLY A 79 -21.82 14.69 -1.53
CA GLY A 79 -22.81 14.20 -0.57
C GLY A 79 -23.46 15.27 0.30
#